data_AF-A0A968PUC4-F1
#
_entry.id   AF-A0A968PUC4-F1
#
_cell.length_a   1.000
_cell.length_b   1.000
_cell.length_c   1.000
_cell.angle_alpha   90.00
_cell.angle_beta   90.00
_cell.angle_gamma   90.00
#
_symmetry.space_group_name_H-M   'P 1'
#
loop_
_entity.id
_entity.type
_entity.pdbx_description
1 polymer ?
#
loop_
_entity_poly.entity_id
_entity_poly.type
_entity_poly.pdbx_seq_one_letter_code
_entity_poly.pdbx_strand_id
1 'polypeptide(L)'
;MEELEDLKLIADKKRIECAIDAKAYSICLANLIPANIILVVGGALLSLVAGASLLTEQEIINKKTAGVLALVSSGFTIIHTKLNCDQYQAECKRLKSLYEGLSEDYANLEMESTVEDFRLKLKALNNERTQVKKGAGADPSVKSIDEANKLFNA
;
A
#
# COMPACT_ATOMS: atom_id res chain seq x y z
N MET A 1 30.70 22.56 -13.53
CA MET A 1 30.44 22.29 -12.10
C MET A 1 29.02 22.68 -11.74
N GLU A 2 28.58 23.90 -12.05
CA GLU A 2 27.19 24.38 -11.87
C GLU A 2 26.12 23.42 -12.43
N GLU A 3 26.28 22.93 -13.67
CA GLU A 3 25.31 22.00 -14.26
C GLU A 3 25.17 20.66 -13.50
N LEU A 4 26.25 20.12 -12.96
CA LEU A 4 26.19 18.85 -12.22
C LEU A 4 25.45 19.02 -10.89
N GLU A 5 25.66 20.17 -10.24
CA GLU A 5 24.98 20.51 -8.99
C GLU A 5 23.47 20.67 -9.20
N ASP A 6 23.06 21.32 -10.30
CA ASP A 6 21.64 21.43 -10.67
C ASP A 6 21.00 20.05 -10.91
N LEU A 7 21.70 19.16 -11.63
CA LEU A 7 21.23 17.80 -11.88
C LEU A 7 21.12 16.98 -10.59
N LYS A 8 22.07 17.16 -9.65
CA LYS A 8 22.02 16.53 -8.32
C LYS A 8 20.84 17.03 -7.50
N LEU A 9 20.54 18.33 -7.53
CA LEU A 9 19.35 18.89 -6.87
C LEU A 9 18.05 18.31 -7.43
N ILE A 10 17.97 18.14 -8.75
CA ILE A 10 16.82 17.49 -9.40
C ILE A 10 16.69 16.03 -8.95
N ALA A 11 17.80 15.29 -8.94
CA ALA A 11 17.81 13.89 -8.50
C ALA A 11 17.37 13.76 -7.03
N ASP A 12 17.87 14.61 -6.14
CA ASP A 12 17.50 14.59 -4.73
C ASP A 12 16.01 14.93 -4.51
N LYS A 13 15.48 15.92 -5.25
CA LYS A 13 14.04 16.18 -5.25
C LYS A 13 13.24 14.95 -5.68
N LYS A 14 13.69 14.23 -6.70
CA LYS A 14 13.01 13.01 -7.19
C LYS A 14 13.12 11.84 -6.23
N ARG A 15 14.27 11.70 -5.55
CA ARG A 15 14.46 10.77 -4.43
C ARG A 15 13.42 11.01 -3.34
N ILE A 16 13.31 12.26 -2.88
CA ILE A 16 12.35 12.64 -1.82
C ILE A 16 10.91 12.39 -2.27
N GLU A 17 10.54 12.77 -3.51
CA GLU A 17 9.21 12.46 -4.05
C GLU A 17 8.91 10.95 -4.02
N CYS A 18 9.85 10.09 -4.43
CA CYS A 18 9.67 8.64 -4.38
C CYS A 18 9.57 8.11 -2.94
N ALA A 19 10.37 8.65 -2.02
CA ALA A 19 10.31 8.28 -0.61
C ALA A 19 8.95 8.64 0.03
N ILE A 20 8.39 9.80 -0.33
CA ILE A 20 7.03 10.21 0.07
C ILE A 20 5.99 9.24 -0.49
N ASP A 21 6.06 8.91 -1.78
CA ASP A 21 5.14 7.98 -2.44
C ASP A 21 5.19 6.60 -1.74
N ALA A 22 6.39 6.05 -1.53
CA ALA A 22 6.59 4.80 -0.79
C ALA A 22 5.97 4.85 0.63
N LYS A 23 6.20 5.95 1.35
CA LYS A 23 5.66 6.14 2.70
C LYS A 23 4.13 6.22 2.68
N ALA A 24 3.54 6.89 1.71
CA ALA A 24 2.09 6.99 1.55
C ALA A 24 1.46 5.60 1.35
N TYR A 25 2.04 4.75 0.50
CA TYR A 25 1.60 3.35 0.35
C TYR A 25 1.76 2.55 1.64
N SER A 26 2.87 2.74 2.36
CA SER A 26 3.09 2.07 3.65
C SER A 26 2.05 2.46 4.70
N ILE A 27 1.69 3.73 4.80
CA ILE A 27 0.65 4.23 5.72
C ILE A 27 -0.72 3.70 5.30
N CYS A 28 -1.02 3.72 4.00
CA CYS A 28 -2.25 3.17 3.45
C CYS A 28 -2.41 1.68 3.81
N LEU A 29 -1.36 0.87 3.63
CA LEU A 29 -1.35 -0.53 4.03
C LEU A 29 -1.58 -0.73 5.52
N ALA A 30 -0.91 0.06 6.37
CA ALA A 30 -1.09 -0.01 7.82
C ALA A 30 -2.55 0.25 8.25
N ASN A 31 -3.23 1.17 7.54
CA ASN A 31 -4.64 1.47 7.78
C ASN A 31 -5.61 0.39 7.27
N LEU A 32 -5.21 -0.40 6.26
CA LEU A 32 -6.05 -1.46 5.70
C LEU A 32 -5.97 -2.78 6.47
N ILE A 33 -4.85 -3.05 7.15
CA ILE A 33 -4.65 -4.28 7.92
C ILE A 33 -5.80 -4.54 8.92
N PRO A 34 -6.22 -3.57 9.77
CA PRO A 34 -7.31 -3.79 10.73
C PRO A 34 -8.63 -4.13 10.05
N ALA A 35 -8.98 -3.43 8.97
CA ALA A 35 -10.20 -3.70 8.22
C ALA A 35 -10.19 -5.11 7.62
N ASN A 36 -9.06 -5.54 7.08
CA ASN A 36 -8.90 -6.88 6.52
C ASN A 36 -9.05 -7.97 7.60
N ILE A 37 -8.43 -7.78 8.76
CA ILE A 37 -8.57 -8.72 9.89
C ILE A 37 -10.03 -8.86 10.31
N ILE A 38 -10.77 -7.75 10.43
CA ILE A 38 -12.18 -7.80 10.83
C ILE A 38 -13.02 -8.51 9.77
N LEU A 39 -12.84 -8.18 8.49
CA LEU A 39 -13.64 -8.75 7.40
C LEU A 39 -13.35 -10.24 7.20
N VAL A 40 -12.09 -10.65 7.23
CA VAL A 40 -11.69 -12.04 6.96
C VAL A 40 -11.74 -12.89 8.23
N VAL A 41 -10.98 -12.52 9.27
CA VAL A 41 -10.89 -13.31 10.51
C VAL A 41 -12.18 -13.18 11.30
N GLY A 42 -12.72 -11.96 11.44
CA GLY A 42 -14.00 -11.74 12.11
C GLY A 42 -15.14 -12.47 11.40
N GLY A 43 -15.20 -12.38 10.06
CA GLY A 43 -16.16 -13.15 9.25
C GLY A 43 -16.07 -14.66 9.51
N ALA A 44 -14.86 -15.23 9.48
CA ALA A 44 -14.63 -16.65 9.72
C ALA A 44 -15.05 -17.08 11.14
N LEU A 45 -14.68 -16.32 12.16
CA LEU A 45 -15.04 -16.61 13.56
C LEU A 45 -16.55 -16.55 13.79
N LEU A 46 -17.24 -15.56 13.20
CA LEU A 46 -18.69 -15.46 13.27
C LEU A 46 -19.38 -16.67 12.63
N SER A 47 -18.88 -17.12 11.48
CA SER A 47 -19.37 -18.33 10.80
C SER A 47 -19.15 -19.59 11.65
N LEU A 48 -17.96 -19.72 12.24
CA LEU A 48 -17.60 -20.85 13.09
C LEU A 48 -18.50 -20.94 14.33
N VAL A 49 -18.70 -19.82 15.04
CA VAL A 49 -19.58 -19.78 16.23
C VAL A 49 -21.03 -20.07 15.84
N ALA A 50 -21.51 -19.51 14.74
CA ALA A 50 -22.85 -19.80 14.24
C ALA A 50 -23.03 -21.28 13.89
N GLY A 51 -22.07 -21.86 13.15
CA GLY A 51 -22.07 -23.27 12.77
C GLY A 51 -22.00 -24.21 13.97
N ALA A 52 -21.10 -23.95 14.92
CA ALA A 52 -20.98 -24.73 16.15
C ALA A 52 -22.29 -24.73 16.95
N SER A 53 -22.91 -23.56 17.10
CA SER A 53 -24.15 -23.40 17.89
C SER A 53 -25.37 -24.07 17.25
N LEU A 54 -25.33 -24.32 15.94
CA LEU A 54 -26.36 -25.07 15.24
C LEU A 54 -26.15 -26.59 15.30
N LEU A 55 -24.90 -27.04 15.52
CA LEU A 55 -24.52 -28.45 15.52
C LEU A 55 -24.46 -29.06 16.92
N THR A 56 -24.28 -28.25 17.98
CA THR A 56 -24.22 -28.75 19.35
C THR A 56 -25.58 -28.76 20.04
N GLU A 57 -25.85 -29.78 20.85
CA GLU A 57 -27.07 -29.84 21.68
C GLU A 57 -27.04 -28.82 22.85
N GLN A 58 -25.85 -28.34 23.22
CA GLN A 58 -25.71 -27.23 24.16
C GLN A 58 -26.01 -25.91 23.44
N GLU A 59 -26.94 -25.12 23.98
CA GLU A 59 -27.24 -23.78 23.46
C GLU A 59 -26.10 -22.79 23.80
N ILE A 60 -25.05 -22.78 22.97
CA ILE A 60 -23.95 -21.80 23.08
C ILE A 60 -24.49 -20.38 22.87
N ILE A 61 -25.34 -20.20 21.84
CA ILE A 61 -26.15 -19.02 21.59
C ILE A 61 -27.51 -19.45 21.02
N ASN A 62 -28.53 -18.60 21.15
CA ASN A 62 -29.84 -18.91 20.59
C ASN A 62 -29.81 -18.94 19.04
N LYS A 63 -30.72 -19.72 18.44
CA LYS A 63 -30.79 -19.96 16.99
C LYS A 63 -30.96 -18.69 16.15
N LYS A 64 -31.70 -17.70 16.68
CA LYS A 64 -31.91 -16.42 15.98
C LYS A 64 -30.60 -15.64 15.87
N THR A 65 -29.85 -15.56 16.97
CA THR A 65 -28.52 -14.94 17.00
C THR A 65 -27.56 -15.68 16.08
N ALA A 66 -27.53 -17.02 16.11
CA ALA A 66 -26.69 -17.81 15.22
C ALA A 66 -26.98 -17.52 13.74
N GLY A 67 -28.26 -17.44 13.36
CA GLY A 67 -28.67 -17.08 12.00
C GLY A 67 -28.21 -15.67 11.59
N VAL A 68 -28.33 -14.69 12.50
CA VAL A 68 -27.82 -13.32 12.26
C VAL A 68 -26.30 -13.31 12.08
N LEU A 69 -25.55 -14.03 12.91
CA LEU A 69 -24.09 -14.10 12.80
C LEU A 69 -23.64 -14.73 11.47
N ALA A 70 -24.32 -15.77 11.00
CA ALA A 70 -24.05 -16.39 9.71
C ALA A 70 -24.31 -15.41 8.55
N LEU A 71 -25.38 -14.62 8.61
CA LEU A 71 -25.68 -13.59 7.61
C LEU A 71 -24.64 -12.46 7.61
N VAL A 72 -24.26 -11.97 8.79
CA VAL A 72 -23.22 -10.92 8.93
C VAL A 72 -21.87 -11.42 8.40
N SER A 73 -21.48 -12.64 8.75
CA SER A 73 -20.27 -13.29 8.23
C SER A 73 -20.24 -13.35 6.70
N SER A 74 -21.37 -13.75 6.10
CA SER A 74 -21.52 -13.78 4.63
C SER A 74 -21.41 -12.37 4.03
N GLY A 75 -21.99 -11.37 4.70
CA GLY A 75 -21.86 -9.96 4.32
C GLY A 75 -20.41 -9.47 4.30
N PHE A 76 -19.62 -9.78 5.33
CA PHE A 76 -18.19 -9.44 5.37
C PHE A 76 -17.41 -10.08 4.22
N THR A 77 -17.70 -11.34 3.91
CA THR A 77 -17.05 -12.04 2.79
C THR A 77 -17.35 -11.39 1.45
N ILE A 78 -18.62 -11.01 1.21
CA ILE A 78 -19.03 -10.31 -0.01
C ILE A 78 -18.35 -8.96 -0.12
N ILE A 79 -18.33 -8.17 0.97
CA ILE A 79 -17.67 -6.86 0.99
C ILE A 79 -16.17 -6.99 0.69
N HIS A 80 -15.47 -7.90 1.37
CA HIS A 80 -14.04 -8.16 1.16
C HIS A 80 -13.73 -8.52 -0.30
N THR A 81 -14.52 -9.43 -0.87
CA THR A 81 -14.35 -9.90 -2.25
C THR A 81 -14.68 -8.79 -3.26
N LYS A 82 -15.78 -8.05 -3.06
CA LYS A 82 -16.20 -6.99 -3.97
C LYS A 82 -15.26 -5.80 -3.98
N LEU A 83 -14.63 -5.48 -2.85
CA LEU A 83 -13.66 -4.40 -2.75
C LEU A 83 -12.25 -4.83 -3.21
N ASN A 84 -12.05 -6.10 -3.59
CA ASN A 84 -10.76 -6.64 -4.01
C ASN A 84 -9.62 -6.26 -3.05
N CYS A 85 -9.89 -6.29 -1.74
CA CYS A 85 -8.97 -5.81 -0.71
C CYS A 85 -7.58 -6.45 -0.81
N ASP A 86 -7.52 -7.75 -1.11
CA ASP A 86 -6.26 -8.48 -1.23
C ASP A 86 -5.45 -8.04 -2.46
N GLN A 87 -6.11 -7.83 -3.60
CA GLN A 87 -5.45 -7.34 -4.83
C GLN A 87 -4.96 -5.90 -4.63
N TYR A 88 -5.78 -5.04 -4.04
CA TYR A 88 -5.40 -3.67 -3.74
C TYR A 88 -4.21 -3.63 -2.76
N GLN A 89 -4.20 -4.44 -1.70
CA GLN A 89 -3.07 -4.53 -0.77
C GLN A 89 -1.80 -5.09 -1.43
N ALA A 90 -1.93 -6.10 -2.29
CA ALA A 90 -0.80 -6.64 -3.03
C ALA A 90 -0.18 -5.57 -3.94
N GLU A 91 -1.02 -4.80 -4.63
CA GLU A 91 -0.58 -3.71 -5.49
C GLU A 91 0.08 -2.58 -4.70
N CYS A 92 -0.50 -2.17 -3.56
CA CYS A 92 0.12 -1.19 -2.67
C CYS A 92 1.48 -1.66 -2.15
N LYS A 93 1.65 -2.96 -1.83
CA LYS A 93 2.95 -3.52 -1.42
C LYS A 93 3.96 -3.47 -2.56
N ARG A 94 3.55 -3.83 -3.77
CA ARG A 94 4.38 -3.78 -4.98
C ARG A 94 4.83 -2.34 -5.26
N LEU A 95 3.90 -1.39 -5.29
CA LEU A 95 4.19 0.02 -5.56
C LEU A 95 5.08 0.64 -4.48
N LYS A 96 4.82 0.33 -3.20
CA LYS A 96 5.72 0.71 -2.10
C LYS A 96 7.16 0.27 -2.40
N SER A 97 7.37 -1.02 -2.68
CA SER A 97 8.71 -1.57 -2.93
C SER A 97 9.39 -0.94 -4.15
N LEU A 98 8.64 -0.66 -5.22
CA LEU A 98 9.17 0.00 -6.41
C LEU A 98 9.61 1.44 -6.14
N TYR A 99 8.81 2.20 -5.38
CA TYR A 99 9.18 3.57 -5.03
C TYR A 99 10.34 3.62 -4.01
N GLU A 100 10.45 2.65 -3.11
CA GLU A 100 11.64 2.48 -2.24
C GLU A 100 12.89 2.25 -3.09
N GLY A 101 12.85 1.29 -4.03
CA GLY A 101 13.96 1.03 -4.96
C GLY A 101 14.33 2.25 -5.80
N LEU A 102 13.35 2.92 -6.41
CA LEU A 102 13.61 4.15 -7.17
C LEU A 102 14.25 5.25 -6.32
N SER A 103 13.81 5.44 -5.07
CA SER A 103 14.43 6.39 -4.15
C SER A 103 15.89 6.03 -3.89
N GLU A 104 16.21 4.76 -3.64
CA GLU A 104 17.60 4.32 -3.46
C GLU A 104 18.43 4.53 -4.73
N ASP A 105 17.90 4.22 -5.90
CA ASP A 105 18.58 4.40 -7.18
C ASP A 105 18.85 5.89 -7.49
N TYR A 106 17.92 6.79 -7.17
CA TYR A 106 18.17 8.23 -7.26
C TYR A 106 19.27 8.69 -6.29
N ALA A 107 19.32 8.14 -5.08
CA ALA A 107 20.39 8.44 -4.11
C ALA A 107 21.75 7.96 -4.63
N ASN A 108 21.80 6.80 -5.28
CA ASN A 108 23.03 6.24 -5.82
C ASN A 108 23.62 7.06 -6.98
N LEU A 109 22.86 7.98 -7.60
CA LEU A 109 23.38 8.90 -8.61
C LEU A 109 24.48 9.84 -8.05
N GLU A 110 24.53 10.06 -6.74
CA GLU A 110 25.59 10.89 -6.13
C GLU A 110 27.00 10.36 -6.39
N MET A 111 27.13 9.05 -6.63
CA MET A 111 28.39 8.36 -6.91
C MET A 111 28.90 8.60 -8.34
N GLU A 112 28.07 9.13 -9.23
CA GLU A 112 28.44 9.39 -10.62
C GLU A 112 29.35 10.62 -10.73
N SER A 113 30.48 10.43 -11.39
CA SER A 113 31.54 11.44 -11.47
C SER A 113 31.49 12.30 -12.73
N THR A 114 30.77 11.87 -13.77
CA THR A 114 30.66 12.58 -15.05
C THR A 114 29.24 13.13 -15.24
N VAL A 115 29.14 14.29 -15.90
CA VAL A 115 27.84 14.93 -16.18
C VAL A 115 27.04 14.09 -17.17
N GLU A 116 27.71 13.51 -18.15
CA GLU A 116 27.10 12.67 -19.18
C GLU A 116 26.45 11.41 -18.59
N ASP A 117 27.18 10.66 -17.75
CA ASP A 117 26.66 9.44 -17.14
C ASP A 117 25.54 9.75 -16.15
N PHE A 118 25.70 10.83 -15.36
CA PHE A 118 24.66 11.30 -14.46
C PHE A 118 23.37 11.62 -15.21
N ARG A 119 23.45 12.41 -16.31
CA ARG A 119 22.29 12.81 -17.11
C ARG A 119 21.61 11.59 -17.75
N LEU A 120 22.39 10.64 -18.25
CA LEU A 120 21.88 9.41 -18.85
C LEU A 120 21.09 8.58 -17.81
N LYS A 121 21.69 8.33 -16.65
CA LYS A 121 21.06 7.55 -15.57
C LYS A 121 19.85 8.26 -14.98
N LEU A 122 19.92 9.58 -14.76
CA LEU A 122 18.79 10.40 -14.33
C LEU A 122 17.61 10.29 -15.30
N LYS A 123 17.87 10.36 -16.61
CA LYS A 123 16.82 10.20 -17.63
C LYS A 123 16.20 8.80 -17.59
N ALA A 124 17.01 7.75 -17.39
CA ALA A 124 16.52 6.38 -17.26
C ALA A 124 15.59 6.23 -16.06
N LEU A 125 16.00 6.70 -14.88
CA LEU A 125 15.16 6.63 -13.66
C LEU A 125 13.87 7.44 -13.79
N ASN A 126 13.92 8.62 -14.42
CA ASN A 126 12.71 9.42 -14.69
C ASN A 126 11.71 8.68 -15.61
N ASN A 127 12.21 7.95 -16.60
CA ASN A 127 11.38 7.12 -17.46
C ASN A 127 10.78 5.96 -16.67
N GLU A 128 11.57 5.26 -15.86
CA GLU A 128 11.11 4.16 -15.03
C GLU A 128 10.02 4.61 -14.05
N ARG A 129 10.26 5.70 -13.32
CA ARG A 129 9.26 6.31 -12.44
C ARG A 129 7.96 6.63 -13.18
N THR A 130 8.07 7.16 -14.41
CA THR A 130 6.90 7.45 -15.25
C THR A 130 6.13 6.16 -15.60
N GLN A 131 6.83 5.05 -15.88
CA GLN A 131 6.19 3.76 -16.13
C GLN A 131 5.53 3.19 -14.88
N VAL A 132 6.18 3.25 -13.72
CA VAL A 132 5.60 2.84 -12.44
C VAL A 132 4.30 3.61 -12.19
N LYS A 133 4.31 4.94 -12.38
CA LYS A 133 3.12 5.77 -12.19
C LYS A 133 2.00 5.46 -13.18
N LYS A 134 2.31 5.21 -14.46
CA LYS A 134 1.32 4.85 -15.49
C LYS A 134 0.74 3.44 -15.28
N GLY A 135 1.55 2.54 -14.74
CA GLY A 135 1.17 1.15 -14.45
C GLY A 135 0.64 0.93 -13.03
N ALA A 136 0.38 1.98 -12.26
CA ALA A 136 -0.17 1.86 -10.92
C ALA A 136 -1.66 1.47 -11.01
N GLY A 137 -2.01 0.32 -10.43
CA GLY A 137 -3.40 -0.15 -10.31
C GLY A 137 -4.09 0.27 -9.02
N ALA A 138 -3.37 0.96 -8.13
CA ALA A 138 -3.87 1.43 -6.84
C ALA A 138 -3.25 2.80 -6.53
N ASP A 139 -4.03 3.66 -5.87
CA ASP A 139 -3.56 4.93 -5.33
C ASP A 139 -3.72 4.95 -3.81
N PRO A 140 -2.76 5.49 -3.05
CA PRO A 140 -2.90 5.64 -1.62
C PRO A 140 -3.98 6.68 -1.32
N SER A 141 -4.64 6.55 -0.17
CA SER A 141 -5.65 7.53 0.24
C SER A 141 -5.04 8.93 0.40
N VAL A 142 -5.82 9.98 0.13
CA VAL A 142 -5.40 11.39 0.30
C VAL A 142 -4.82 11.62 1.70
N LYS A 143 -5.46 11.07 2.74
CA LYS A 143 -4.96 11.15 4.12
C LYS A 143 -3.56 10.56 4.28
N SER A 144 -3.28 9.42 3.64
CA SER A 144 -1.97 8.76 3.69
C SER A 144 -0.90 9.58 2.94
N ILE A 145 -1.27 10.23 1.85
CA ILE A 145 -0.40 11.16 1.11
C ILE A 145 -0.08 12.38 1.98
N ASP A 146 -1.08 13.00 2.61
CA ASP A 146 -0.88 14.17 3.47
C ASP A 146 0.00 13.84 4.68
N GLU A 147 -0.22 12.68 5.29
CA GLU A 147 0.58 12.20 6.42
C GLU A 147 2.03 11.92 6.01
N ALA A 148 2.24 11.30 4.85
CA ALA A 148 3.58 11.09 4.30
C ALA A 148 4.28 12.43 4.04
N ASN A 149 3.62 13.38 3.39
CA ASN A 149 4.21 14.70 3.12
C ASN A 149 4.63 15.43 4.40
N LYS A 150 3.85 15.34 5.49
CA LYS A 150 4.21 15.95 6.77
C LYS A 150 5.51 15.39 7.34
N LEU A 151 5.82 14.12 7.12
CA LEU A 151 7.03 13.49 7.64
C LEU A 151 8.31 13.91 6.90
N PHE A 152 8.21 14.40 5.67
CA PHE A 152 9.36 14.80 4.85
C PHE A 152 9.52 16.32 4.72
N ASN A 153 8.52 17.10 5.15
CA ASN A 153 8.55 18.57 5.19
C ASN A 153 8.67 19.13 6.62
N ALA A 154 8.81 18.26 7.63
CA ALA A 154 9.06 18.63 9.02
C ALA A 154 10.57 18.65 9.29
#